data_AF-A0A7C6YU04-F1
#
_entry.id   AF-A0A7C6YU04-F1
#
_cell.length_a   1.000
_cell.length_b   1.000
_cell.length_c   1.000
_cell.angle_alpha   90.00
_cell.angle_beta   90.00
_cell.angle_gamma   90.00
#
_symmetry.space_group_name_H-M   'P 1'
#
loop_
_entity.id
_entity.type
_entity.pdbx_description
1 polymer ?
#
loop_
_entity_poly.entity_id
_entity_poly.type
_entity_poly.pdbx_seq_one_letter_code
_entity_poly.pdbx_strand_id
1 'polypeptide(L)'
;MGLDVEDLSKAIWQDAVDTWEELQKIRCTLINIKISTAKIQSQEAMALMAVANEIEKAIIGISRNTARIRDNAKEIGKIQDKSR
;
A
#
# COMPACT_ATOMS: atom_id res chain seq x y z
N MET A 1 -27.72 -13.81 -10.88
CA MET A 1 -26.89 -14.48 -9.87
C MET A 1 -26.16 -13.37 -9.12
N GLY A 2 -26.48 -13.15 -7.85
CA GLY A 2 -25.76 -12.17 -7.03
C GLY A 2 -24.36 -12.68 -6.75
N LEU A 3 -23.35 -11.81 -6.82
CA LEU A 3 -21.99 -12.14 -6.41
C LEU A 3 -22.02 -12.62 -4.97
N ASP A 4 -21.45 -13.80 -4.70
CA ASP A 4 -21.34 -14.33 -3.36
C ASP A 4 -20.46 -13.39 -2.52
N VAL A 5 -20.87 -13.08 -1.29
CA VAL A 5 -20.11 -12.21 -0.38
C VAL A 5 -18.70 -12.79 -0.14
N GLU A 6 -18.56 -14.10 -0.27
CA GLU A 6 -17.30 -14.82 -0.10
C GLU A 6 -16.34 -14.46 -1.24
N ASP A 7 -16.81 -14.50 -2.48
CA ASP A 7 -16.04 -14.14 -3.68
C ASP A 7 -15.63 -12.66 -3.66
N LEU A 8 -16.55 -11.77 -3.24
CA LEU A 8 -16.26 -10.36 -3.07
C LEU A 8 -15.20 -10.12 -1.98
N SER A 9 -15.31 -10.82 -0.85
CA SER A 9 -14.35 -10.68 0.25
C SER A 9 -12.94 -11.16 -0.14
N LYS A 10 -12.84 -12.24 -0.91
CA LYS A 10 -11.57 -12.73 -1.46
C LYS A 10 -10.98 -11.75 -2.47
N ALA A 11 -11.79 -11.19 -3.37
CA ALA A 11 -11.34 -10.20 -4.33
C ALA A 11 -10.78 -8.94 -3.63
N ILE A 12 -11.52 -8.36 -2.69
CA ILE A 12 -11.07 -7.19 -1.91
C ILE A 12 -9.78 -7.50 -1.14
N TRP A 13 -9.67 -8.72 -0.58
CA TRP A 13 -8.46 -9.14 0.10
C TRP A 13 -7.25 -9.16 -0.84
N GLN A 14 -7.41 -9.76 -2.02
CA GLN A 14 -6.33 -9.87 -3.01
C GLN A 14 -5.95 -8.50 -3.56
N ASP A 15 -6.92 -7.65 -3.92
CA ASP A 15 -6.68 -6.28 -4.38
C ASP A 15 -5.87 -5.48 -3.35
N ALA A 16 -6.16 -5.67 -2.05
CA ALA A 16 -5.41 -5.05 -0.98
C ALA A 16 -3.99 -5.60 -0.85
N VAL A 17 -3.78 -6.90 -1.04
CA VAL A 17 -2.43 -7.50 -1.07
C VAL A 17 -1.62 -6.94 -2.25
N ASP A 18 -2.18 -6.96 -3.46
CA ASP A 18 -1.51 -6.49 -4.67
C ASP A 18 -1.16 -5.00 -4.58
N THR A 19 -2.09 -4.18 -4.06
CA THR A 19 -1.83 -2.76 -3.79
C THR A 19 -0.67 -2.56 -2.81
N TRP A 20 -0.60 -3.38 -1.75
CA TRP A 20 0.47 -3.29 -0.77
C TRP A 20 1.84 -3.65 -1.38
N GLU A 21 1.89 -4.65 -2.25
CA GLU A 21 3.12 -5.05 -2.95
C GLU A 21 3.64 -3.95 -3.90
N GLU A 22 2.76 -3.34 -4.69
CA GLU A 22 3.12 -2.20 -5.55
C GLU A 22 3.64 -1.02 -4.74
N LEU A 23 3.04 -0.72 -3.58
CA LEU A 23 3.53 0.31 -2.66
C LEU A 23 4.94 0.00 -2.12
N GLN A 24 5.29 -1.27 -1.88
CA GLN A 24 6.65 -1.64 -1.49
C GLN A 24 7.65 -1.41 -2.64
N LYS A 25 7.28 -1.69 -3.89
CA LYS A 25 8.13 -1.40 -5.06
C LYS A 25 8.41 0.10 -5.17
N ILE A 26 7.39 0.94 -5.03
CA ILE A 26 7.56 2.41 -5.05
C ILE A 26 8.47 2.85 -3.91
N ARG A 27 8.27 2.32 -2.69
CA ARG A 27 9.10 2.64 -1.53
C ARG A 27 10.57 2.31 -1.76
N CYS A 28 10.88 1.15 -2.35
CA CYS A 28 12.25 0.78 -2.73
C CYS A 28 12.86 1.79 -3.72
N THR A 29 12.09 2.21 -4.72
CA THR A 29 12.54 3.25 -5.67
C THR A 29 12.83 4.58 -4.97
N LEU A 30 11.98 5.01 -4.04
CA LEU A 30 12.22 6.22 -3.26
C LEU A 30 13.49 6.12 -2.41
N ILE A 31 13.75 4.97 -1.78
CA ILE A 31 14.99 4.74 -1.03
C ILE A 31 16.21 4.94 -1.95
N ASN A 32 16.17 4.38 -3.16
CA ASN A 32 17.26 4.55 -4.12
C ASN A 32 17.45 6.02 -4.53
N ILE A 33 16.36 6.76 -4.76
CA ILE A 33 16.43 8.20 -5.05
C ILE A 33 17.08 8.96 -3.89
N LYS A 34 16.67 8.67 -2.65
CA LYS A 34 17.25 9.32 -1.46
C LYS A 34 18.74 9.02 -1.31
N ILE A 35 19.16 7.77 -1.52
CA ILE A 35 20.58 7.38 -1.46
C ILE A 35 21.39 8.10 -2.54
N SER A 36 20.88 8.16 -3.77
CA SER A 36 21.57 8.81 -4.90
C SER A 36 21.66 10.33 -4.73
N THR A 37 20.61 10.96 -4.22
CA THR A 37 20.57 12.42 -4.02
C THR A 37 21.36 12.87 -2.80
N ALA A 38 21.49 12.04 -1.76
CA ALA A 38 22.24 12.37 -0.55
C ALA A 38 23.73 12.69 -0.79
N LYS A 39 24.30 12.24 -1.92
CA LYS A 39 25.70 12.49 -2.29
C LYS A 39 25.90 13.78 -3.10
N ILE A 40 24.83 14.49 -3.44
CA ILE A 40 24.85 15.65 -4.33
C ILE A 40 24.60 16.92 -3.51
N GLN A 41 25.54 17.86 -3.57
CA GLN A 41 25.38 19.17 -2.93
C GLN A 41 24.76 20.17 -3.92
N SER A 42 23.45 20.05 -4.16
CA SER A 42 22.69 21.00 -4.99
C SER A 42 21.30 21.25 -4.43
N GLN A 43 20.70 22.40 -4.79
CA GLN A 43 19.36 22.76 -4.38
C GLN A 43 18.31 21.80 -4.96
N GLU A 44 18.51 21.34 -6.18
CA GLU A 44 17.66 20.35 -6.85
C GLU A 44 17.69 19.01 -6.12
N ALA A 45 18.87 18.57 -5.64
CA ALA A 45 19.00 17.34 -4.87
C ALA A 45 18.26 17.43 -3.53
N MET A 46 18.33 18.58 -2.85
CA MET A 46 17.57 18.83 -1.62
C MET A 46 16.06 18.84 -1.87
N ALA A 47 15.61 19.47 -2.95
CA ALA A 47 14.21 19.48 -3.34
C ALA A 47 13.69 18.07 -3.66
N LEU A 48 14.47 17.27 -4.41
CA LEU A 48 14.12 15.90 -4.74
C LEU A 48 14.06 15.00 -3.49
N MET A 49 14.98 15.18 -2.54
CA MET A 49 14.95 14.51 -1.24
C MET A 49 13.66 14.85 -0.47
N ALA A 50 13.27 16.13 -0.43
CA ALA A 50 12.04 16.57 0.24
C ALA A 50 10.79 15.94 -0.39
N VAL A 51 10.69 15.95 -1.73
CA VAL A 51 9.59 15.29 -2.46
C VAL A 51 9.57 13.79 -2.16
N ALA A 52 10.71 13.11 -2.21
CA ALA A 52 10.79 11.68 -1.90
C ALA A 52 10.37 11.35 -0.46
N ASN A 53 10.61 12.25 0.50
CA ASN A 53 10.14 12.10 1.88
C ASN A 53 8.62 12.23 2.01
N GLU A 54 8.00 13.20 1.34
CA GLU A 54 6.54 13.36 1.36
C GLU A 54 5.82 12.18 0.69
N ILE A 55 6.35 11.68 -0.44
CA ILE A 55 5.79 10.48 -1.07
C ILE A 55 5.92 9.25 -0.14
N GLU A 56 7.05 9.08 0.55
CA GLU A 56 7.18 7.96 1.50
C GLU A 56 6.17 8.05 2.66
N LYS A 57 5.91 9.24 3.20
CA LYS A 57 4.87 9.44 4.23
C LYS A 57 3.49 9.04 3.71
N ALA A 58 3.14 9.46 2.48
CA ALA A 58 1.89 9.09 1.85
C ALA A 58 1.78 7.56 1.68
N ILE A 59 2.84 6.89 1.20
CA ILE A 59 2.90 5.44 1.06
C ILE A 59 2.69 4.72 2.39
N ILE A 60 3.27 5.20 3.49
CA ILE A 60 3.06 4.63 4.83
C ILE A 60 1.58 4.73 5.21
N GLY A 61 0.94 5.88 4.97
CA GLY A 61 -0.49 6.08 5.23
C GLY A 61 -1.36 5.12 4.42
N ILE A 62 -1.11 5.03 3.11
CA ILE A 62 -1.85 4.13 2.21
C ILE A 62 -1.63 2.67 2.64
N SER A 63 -0.39 2.26 2.92
CA SER A 63 -0.07 0.89 3.36
C SER A 63 -0.86 0.47 4.60
N ARG A 64 -1.03 1.39 5.58
CA ARG A 64 -1.85 1.14 6.77
C ARG A 64 -3.33 0.99 6.43
N ASN A 65 -3.85 1.83 5.53
CA ASN A 65 -5.25 1.75 5.09
C ASN A 65 -5.50 0.44 4.34
N THR A 66 -4.62 0.07 3.43
CA THR A 66 -4.66 -1.17 2.66
C THR A 66 -4.62 -2.40 3.58
N ALA A 67 -3.75 -2.40 4.60
CA ALA A 67 -3.72 -3.47 5.60
C ALA A 67 -5.06 -3.60 6.35
N ARG A 68 -5.69 -2.48 6.74
CA ARG A 68 -7.02 -2.49 7.37
C ARG A 68 -8.10 -3.03 6.44
N ILE A 69 -8.10 -2.63 5.17
CA ILE A 69 -9.07 -3.12 4.17
C ILE A 69 -8.93 -4.64 4.02
N ARG A 70 -7.69 -5.13 3.88
CA ARG A 70 -7.37 -6.55 3.81
C ARG A 70 -7.91 -7.31 5.03
N ASP A 71 -7.66 -6.80 6.23
CA ASP A 71 -8.07 -7.48 7.46
C ASP A 71 -9.60 -7.44 7.63
N ASN A 72 -10.26 -6.35 7.26
CA ASN A 72 -11.72 -6.26 7.21
C ASN A 72 -12.33 -7.26 6.22
N ALA A 73 -11.72 -7.43 5.04
CA ALA A 73 -12.19 -8.38 4.03
C ALA A 73 -12.14 -9.83 4.56
N LYS A 74 -11.08 -10.18 5.30
CA LYS A 74 -10.99 -11.47 6.01
C LYS A 74 -12.09 -11.66 7.04
N GLU A 75 -12.39 -10.64 7.85
CA GLU A 75 -13.45 -10.74 8.86
C GLU A 75 -14.84 -10.87 8.24
N ILE A 76 -15.11 -10.17 7.13
CA ILE A 76 -16.37 -10.31 6.38
C ILE A 76 -16.57 -11.76 5.91
N GLY A 77 -15.55 -12.36 5.29
CA GLY A 77 -15.62 -13.77 4.85
C GLY A 77 -15.92 -14.74 6.00
N LYS A 78 -15.28 -14.56 7.16
CA LYS A 78 -15.53 -15.39 8.36
C LYS A 78 -16.95 -15.25 8.91
N ILE A 79 -17.52 -14.05 8.91
CA ILE A 79 -18.89 -13.81 9.43
C ILE A 79 -19.91 -14.51 8.54
N GLN A 80 -19.69 -14.50 7.23
CA GLN A 80 -20.55 -15.20 6.30
C GLN A 80 -20.51 -16.72 6.52
N ASP A 81 -19.33 -17.31 6.69
CA ASP A 81 -19.18 -18.75 6.96
C ASP A 81 -19.93 -19.17 8.24
N LYS A 82 -19.97 -18.31 9.26
CA LYS A 82 -20.71 -18.56 10.51
C LYS A 82 -22.23 -18.39 10.38
N SER A 83 -22.69 -17.71 9.34
CA SER A 83 -24.11 -17.40 9.11
C SER A 83 -24.78 -18.40 8.16
N ARG A 84 -24.00 -19.30 7.56
CA ARG A 84 -24.45 -20.48 6.80
C ARG A 84 -24.51 -21.69 7.72
#